data_AF-I4D133-F1
#
_entry.id   AF-I4D133-F1
#
_cell.length_a   1.000
_cell.length_b   1.000
_cell.length_c   1.000
_cell.angle_alpha   90.00
_cell.angle_beta   90.00
_cell.angle_gamma   90.00
#
_symmetry.space_group_name_H-M   'P 1'
#
loop_
_entity.id
_entity.type
_entity.pdbx_description
1 polymer ?
#
loop_
_entity_poly.entity_id
_entity_poly.type
_entity_poly.pdbx_seq_one_letter_code
_entity_poly.pdbx_strand_id
1 'polypeptide(L)'
;MKKKILMITGMMILLIGLGGFWGYNKYFRPNQEIQDQLKKQFGNDFFYSFNLPKATDSNIKDGKSKDNQAGQSGTPENISQQTGSEQGGSQSSAPIAGSGSETITVKGLTQDEIINEYTPKFNYLQNVALSRLETLYSAALQEYKQEKKAGTLNRSVLAEKYIQAGTLLETSVDSQFYSILNAMQSELVANHQPTAIVAVKKNEYEKAKSAERLQLLAKARQ
;
A
#
# COMPACT_ATOMS: atom_id res chain seq x y z
N MET A 1 -35.64 16.76 17.09
CA MET A 1 -34.45 17.32 16.40
C MET A 1 -33.76 16.35 15.41
N LYS A 2 -34.22 15.09 15.26
CA LYS A 2 -33.57 14.07 14.40
C LYS A 2 -33.91 14.16 12.90
N LYS A 3 -35.00 14.84 12.52
CA LYS A 3 -35.44 14.96 11.12
C LYS A 3 -34.68 16.03 10.31
N LYS A 4 -34.08 17.03 10.98
CA LYS A 4 -33.32 18.10 10.31
C LYS A 4 -31.90 17.68 9.93
N ILE A 5 -31.27 16.79 10.72
CA ILE A 5 -29.93 16.26 10.44
C ILE A 5 -29.96 15.33 9.22
N LEU A 6 -30.98 14.48 9.09
CA LEU A 6 -31.12 13.55 7.96
C LEU A 6 -31.35 14.28 6.62
N MET A 7 -31.96 15.47 6.66
CA MET A 7 -32.20 16.29 5.46
C MET A 7 -30.92 17.00 4.98
N ILE A 8 -30.03 17.40 5.90
CA ILE A 8 -28.75 18.07 5.57
C ILE A 8 -27.72 17.06 5.04
N THR A 9 -27.65 15.86 5.62
CA THR A 9 -26.75 14.80 5.14
C THR A 9 -27.15 14.31 3.74
N GLY A 10 -28.45 14.24 3.45
CA GLY A 10 -28.94 13.91 2.10
C GLY A 10 -28.60 14.98 1.05
N MET A 11 -28.67 16.26 1.41
CA MET A 11 -28.38 17.37 0.48
C MET A 11 -26.89 17.50 0.15
N MET A 12 -25.99 17.11 1.07
CA MET A 12 -24.55 17.09 0.80
C MET A 12 -24.15 15.96 -0.17
N ILE A 13 -24.77 14.78 -0.06
CA ILE A 13 -24.56 13.66 -1.00
C ILE A 13 -25.11 14.02 -2.39
N LEU A 14 -26.20 14.78 -2.46
CA LEU A 14 -26.83 15.20 -3.71
C LEU A 14 -26.03 16.29 -4.44
N LEU A 15 -25.35 17.18 -3.71
CA LEU A 15 -24.43 18.17 -4.28
C LEU A 15 -23.12 17.55 -4.79
N ILE A 16 -22.61 16.50 -4.14
CA ILE A 16 -21.46 15.73 -4.63
C ILE A 16 -21.86 14.90 -5.87
N GLY A 17 -23.08 14.34 -5.90
CA GLY A 17 -23.61 13.60 -7.05
C GLY A 17 -23.87 14.46 -8.30
N LEU A 18 -24.41 15.67 -8.14
CA LEU A 18 -24.73 16.56 -9.27
C LEU A 18 -23.55 17.45 -9.71
N GLY A 19 -22.76 17.96 -8.76
CA GLY A 19 -21.54 18.70 -9.06
C GLY A 19 -20.41 17.80 -9.57
N GLY A 20 -20.37 16.56 -9.08
CA GLY A 20 -19.48 15.51 -9.57
C GLY A 20 -19.71 15.23 -11.04
N PHE A 21 -20.93 14.93 -11.48
CA PHE A 21 -21.17 14.53 -12.87
C PHE A 21 -20.90 15.64 -13.91
N TRP A 22 -21.28 16.89 -13.64
CA TRP A 22 -21.08 18.00 -14.60
C TRP A 22 -19.64 18.55 -14.58
N GLY A 23 -19.01 18.64 -13.39
CA GLY A 23 -17.60 18.98 -13.26
C GLY A 23 -16.68 17.90 -13.84
N TYR A 24 -17.01 16.63 -13.63
CA TYR A 24 -16.30 15.46 -14.18
C TYR A 24 -16.31 15.48 -15.71
N ASN A 25 -17.46 15.72 -16.33
CA ASN A 25 -17.55 15.72 -17.79
C ASN A 25 -16.79 16.89 -18.48
N LYS A 26 -16.54 18.00 -17.79
CA LYS A 26 -15.83 19.17 -18.36
C LYS A 26 -14.32 19.18 -18.09
N TYR A 27 -13.89 18.76 -16.90
CA TYR A 27 -12.47 18.77 -16.50
C TYR A 27 -11.81 17.38 -16.49
N PHE A 28 -12.61 16.32 -16.48
CA PHE A 28 -12.13 14.94 -16.33
C PHE A 28 -12.46 14.08 -17.56
N ARG A 29 -12.92 14.69 -18.67
CA ARG A 29 -12.91 13.99 -19.95
C ARG A 29 -11.45 13.69 -20.32
N PRO A 30 -11.11 12.44 -20.63
CA PRO A 30 -9.76 12.11 -21.05
C PRO A 30 -9.43 12.90 -22.32
N ASN A 31 -8.56 13.89 -22.20
CA ASN A 31 -8.06 14.62 -23.35
C ASN A 31 -6.89 13.81 -23.91
N GLN A 32 -7.04 13.25 -25.12
CA GLN A 32 -6.00 12.41 -25.71
C GLN A 32 -4.66 13.13 -25.84
N GLU A 33 -4.67 14.44 -26.13
CA GLU A 33 -3.45 15.23 -26.22
C GLU A 33 -2.74 15.32 -24.86
N ILE A 34 -3.50 15.53 -23.78
CA ILE A 34 -2.95 15.51 -22.41
C ILE A 34 -2.40 14.13 -22.07
N GLN A 35 -3.08 13.04 -22.46
CA GLN A 35 -2.56 11.69 -22.22
C GLN A 35 -1.23 11.45 -22.95
N ASP A 36 -1.10 11.93 -24.19
CA ASP A 36 0.13 11.78 -24.95
C ASP A 36 1.26 12.62 -24.34
N GLN A 37 0.96 13.83 -23.87
CA GLN A 37 1.91 14.64 -23.11
C GLN A 37 2.36 13.93 -21.81
N LEU A 38 1.42 13.35 -21.06
CA LEU A 38 1.73 12.62 -19.84
C LEU A 38 2.56 11.36 -20.11
N LYS A 39 2.23 10.59 -21.16
CA LYS A 39 3.03 9.43 -21.59
C LYS A 39 4.43 9.85 -22.02
N LYS A 40 4.57 10.96 -22.75
CA LYS A 40 5.88 11.49 -23.17
C LYS A 40 6.71 11.95 -21.97
N GLN A 41 6.07 12.56 -20.96
CA GLN A 41 6.75 13.12 -19.81
C GLN A 41 7.13 12.08 -18.75
N PHE A 42 6.23 11.14 -18.46
CA PHE A 42 6.40 10.18 -17.36
C PHE A 42 6.66 8.75 -17.83
N GLY A 43 6.43 8.44 -19.10
CA GLY A 43 6.46 7.08 -19.62
C GLY A 43 5.14 6.35 -19.39
N ASN A 44 4.91 5.29 -20.16
CA ASN A 44 3.69 4.48 -20.06
C ASN A 44 3.63 3.71 -18.72
N ASP A 45 4.77 3.25 -18.24
CA ASP A 45 4.86 2.41 -17.04
C ASP A 45 4.54 3.17 -15.75
N PHE A 46 4.69 4.50 -15.75
CA PHE A 46 4.46 5.33 -14.56
C PHE A 46 3.02 5.21 -14.03
N PHE A 47 2.03 5.04 -14.89
CA PHE A 47 0.63 4.97 -14.45
C PHE A 47 0.16 3.53 -14.23
N TYR A 48 0.69 2.56 -14.98
CA TYR A 48 0.10 1.22 -15.06
C TYR A 48 0.95 0.09 -14.46
N SER A 49 2.25 0.28 -14.29
CA SER A 49 3.12 -0.78 -13.78
C SER A 49 3.17 -0.76 -12.25
N PHE A 50 2.81 -1.87 -11.60
CA PHE A 50 2.96 -2.05 -10.16
C PHE A 50 3.52 -3.44 -9.92
N ASN A 51 4.85 -3.54 -9.81
CA ASN A 51 5.56 -4.81 -9.63
C ASN A 51 5.38 -5.29 -8.19
N LEU A 52 4.22 -5.87 -7.89
CA LEU A 52 3.89 -6.32 -6.54
C LEU A 52 4.90 -7.38 -6.07
N PRO A 53 5.29 -7.35 -4.78
CA PRO A 53 6.13 -8.38 -4.21
C PRO A 53 5.40 -9.73 -4.33
N LYS A 54 6.09 -10.73 -4.90
CA LYS A 54 5.61 -12.11 -4.87
C LYS A 54 5.72 -12.63 -3.43
N ALA A 55 4.79 -13.48 -3.03
CA ALA A 55 4.89 -14.18 -1.75
C ALA A 55 6.21 -14.96 -1.76
N THR A 56 7.16 -14.54 -0.92
CA THR A 56 8.38 -15.28 -0.68
C THR A 56 8.03 -16.49 0.16
N ASP A 57 8.23 -17.69 -0.38
CA ASP A 57 8.36 -18.90 0.42
C ASP A 57 9.40 -18.62 1.51
N SER A 58 8.95 -18.64 2.76
CA SER A 58 9.85 -18.57 3.91
C SER A 58 10.70 -19.85 3.94
N ASN A 59 11.80 -19.85 3.21
CA ASN A 59 12.92 -20.75 3.45
C ASN A 59 14.15 -19.88 3.72
N ILE A 60 14.37 -19.61 4.99
CA ILE A 60 15.66 -19.12 5.49
C ILE A 60 16.70 -20.20 5.20
N LYS A 61 17.53 -19.97 4.18
CA LYS A 61 18.85 -20.60 4.07
C LYS A 61 19.88 -19.53 3.72
N ASP A 62 20.49 -19.08 4.80
CA ASP A 62 21.91 -18.84 5.02
C ASP A 62 22.74 -18.17 3.93
N GLY A 63 23.43 -17.12 4.37
CA GLY A 63 24.16 -16.19 3.53
C GLY A 63 25.40 -16.81 2.88
N LYS A 64 25.69 -16.32 1.68
CA LYS A 64 27.03 -16.40 1.12
C LYS A 64 27.32 -15.11 0.36
N SER A 65 28.06 -14.22 1.01
CA SER A 65 28.88 -13.23 0.33
C SER A 65 30.25 -13.18 0.98
N LYS A 66 31.26 -13.62 0.23
CA LYS A 66 32.66 -13.26 0.45
C LYS A 66 32.85 -11.88 -0.19
N ASP A 67 33.44 -10.91 0.51
CA ASP A 67 34.87 -10.57 0.38
C ASP A 67 35.24 -9.38 1.31
N ASN A 68 36.53 -9.30 1.61
CA ASN A 68 37.31 -8.49 2.56
C ASN A 68 37.18 -6.95 2.38
N GLN A 69 37.59 -6.04 3.28
CA GLN A 69 38.90 -5.97 3.97
C GLN A 69 38.96 -4.84 5.05
N ALA A 70 39.72 -5.13 6.12
CA ALA A 70 40.61 -4.31 6.98
C ALA A 70 40.11 -3.10 7.83
N GLY A 71 40.44 -3.18 9.14
CA GLY A 71 40.61 -2.03 10.04
C GLY A 71 40.62 -2.36 11.54
N GLN A 72 41.80 -2.72 12.09
CA GLN A 72 42.26 -2.74 13.51
C GLN A 72 41.60 -1.68 14.44
N SER A 73 41.52 -1.76 15.78
CA SER A 73 42.20 -2.51 16.86
C SER A 73 41.47 -2.20 18.18
N GLY A 74 41.58 -3.05 19.22
CA GLY A 74 41.34 -2.65 20.61
C GLY A 74 40.59 -3.66 21.50
N THR A 75 41.31 -4.66 22.02
CA THR A 75 40.96 -5.36 23.28
C THR A 75 41.43 -4.50 24.46
N PRO A 76 40.84 -4.64 25.67
CA PRO A 76 41.45 -5.59 26.62
C PRO A 76 40.45 -6.31 27.56
N GLU A 77 40.86 -7.52 28.00
CA GLU A 77 40.82 -8.05 29.39
C GLU A 77 39.49 -8.13 30.20
N ASN A 78 39.23 -9.04 31.14
CA ASN A 78 39.85 -10.24 31.73
C ASN A 78 38.90 -10.77 32.85
N ILE A 79 39.09 -12.03 33.30
CA ILE A 79 38.67 -12.66 34.59
C ILE A 79 37.15 -12.82 34.84
N SER A 80 36.57 -14.03 34.75
CA SER A 80 36.61 -15.17 35.69
C SER A 80 35.79 -14.96 36.96
N GLN A 81 34.74 -15.77 37.19
CA GLN A 81 34.54 -16.50 38.44
C GLN A 81 33.36 -17.50 38.41
N GLN A 82 33.65 -18.62 39.05
CA GLN A 82 32.90 -19.85 39.27
C GLN A 82 32.15 -19.82 40.61
N THR A 83 31.17 -20.72 40.76
CA THR A 83 30.48 -21.29 41.96
C THR A 83 28.99 -20.95 42.03
N GLY A 84 28.05 -21.86 42.30
CA GLY A 84 28.12 -23.30 42.56
C GLY A 84 26.72 -23.89 42.83
N SER A 85 26.61 -25.21 42.58
CA SER A 85 25.85 -26.22 43.34
C SER A 85 24.32 -26.41 43.19
N GLU A 86 23.98 -27.66 42.83
CA GLU A 86 22.93 -28.54 43.41
C GLU A 86 21.45 -28.32 42.96
N GLN A 87 20.61 -29.31 42.60
CA GLN A 87 20.63 -30.77 42.75
C GLN A 87 19.49 -31.42 41.92
N GLY A 88 19.73 -32.61 41.33
CA GLY A 88 18.80 -33.75 41.41
C GLY A 88 17.83 -34.06 40.24
N GLY A 89 18.04 -35.21 39.57
CA GLY A 89 16.95 -36.09 39.14
C GLY A 89 16.96 -36.63 37.70
N SER A 90 17.76 -37.67 37.42
CA SER A 90 17.58 -38.58 36.28
C SER A 90 16.50 -39.64 36.58
N GLN A 91 15.60 -39.94 35.64
CA GLN A 91 15.54 -41.28 35.01
C GLN A 91 14.49 -41.40 33.88
N SER A 92 14.96 -42.03 32.82
CA SER A 92 14.27 -42.56 31.63
C SER A 92 13.20 -43.61 31.96
N SER A 93 12.12 -43.66 31.16
CA SER A 93 11.62 -44.87 30.46
C SER A 93 10.28 -44.59 29.74
N ALA A 94 10.28 -44.67 28.41
CA ALA A 94 9.10 -45.06 27.60
C ALA A 94 8.97 -46.61 27.65
N PRO A 95 8.02 -47.31 26.97
CA PRO A 95 6.97 -46.87 26.02
C PRO A 95 5.60 -47.57 26.20
N ILE A 96 4.46 -47.02 25.70
CA ILE A 96 3.36 -47.85 25.13
C ILE A 96 2.62 -47.05 24.04
N ALA A 97 2.48 -47.70 22.89
CA ALA A 97 1.79 -47.26 21.68
C ALA A 97 0.27 -47.07 21.87
N GLY A 98 -0.25 -46.00 21.26
CA GLY A 98 -1.67 -45.79 21.03
C GLY A 98 -1.87 -45.30 19.60
N SER A 99 -2.18 -46.25 18.72
CA SER A 99 -2.61 -46.03 17.34
C SER A 99 -3.79 -45.05 17.29
N GLY A 100 -3.66 -44.00 16.49
CA GLY A 100 -4.70 -42.99 16.29
C GLY A 100 -4.45 -42.21 15.01
N SER A 101 -4.90 -42.77 13.89
CA SER A 101 -5.27 -42.11 12.64
C SER A 101 -4.53 -40.80 12.33
N GLU A 102 -3.48 -40.88 11.50
CA GLU A 102 -2.99 -39.74 10.72
C GLU A 102 -4.08 -39.29 9.75
N THR A 103 -5.05 -38.57 10.30
CA THR A 103 -5.88 -37.67 9.54
C THR A 103 -4.90 -36.58 9.11
N ILE A 104 -4.48 -36.60 7.86
CA ILE A 104 -3.82 -35.44 7.22
C ILE A 104 -4.85 -34.32 7.29
N THR A 105 -4.83 -33.62 8.42
CA THR A 105 -5.57 -32.39 8.59
C THR A 105 -4.75 -31.43 7.76
N VAL A 106 -5.19 -31.19 6.52
CA VAL A 106 -4.66 -30.08 5.72
C VAL A 106 -4.92 -28.86 6.59
N LYS A 107 -3.89 -28.43 7.33
CA LYS A 107 -3.98 -27.27 8.20
C LYS A 107 -4.14 -26.09 7.27
N GLY A 108 -5.38 -25.66 7.07
CA GLY A 108 -5.67 -24.43 6.34
C GLY A 108 -4.93 -23.27 6.98
N LEU A 109 -4.51 -22.32 6.16
CA LEU A 109 -3.84 -21.11 6.64
C LEU A 109 -4.76 -20.40 7.63
N THR A 110 -4.18 -19.95 8.73
CA THR A 110 -4.85 -19.09 9.70
C THR A 110 -5.14 -17.72 9.09
N GLN A 111 -6.11 -17.00 9.66
CA GLN A 111 -6.42 -15.64 9.24
C GLN A 111 -5.18 -14.72 9.28
N ASP A 112 -4.34 -14.83 10.30
CA ASP A 112 -3.15 -13.99 10.46
C ASP A 112 -2.06 -14.33 9.44
N GLU A 113 -1.85 -15.61 9.11
CA GLU A 113 -0.92 -16.03 8.05
C GLU A 113 -1.32 -15.42 6.70
N ILE A 114 -2.62 -15.47 6.38
CA ILE A 114 -3.15 -14.86 5.14
C ILE A 114 -2.96 -13.34 5.21
N ILE A 115 -3.33 -12.66 6.30
CA ILE A 115 -3.14 -11.21 6.42
C ILE A 115 -1.66 -10.81 6.25
N ASN A 116 -0.74 -11.58 6.82
CA ASN A 116 0.69 -11.34 6.74
C ASN A 116 1.23 -11.50 5.31
N GLU A 117 0.65 -12.39 4.50
CA GLU A 117 1.03 -12.53 3.09
C GLU A 117 0.65 -11.31 2.24
N TYR A 118 -0.51 -10.70 2.50
CA TYR A 118 -1.02 -9.59 1.69
C TYR A 118 -0.56 -8.21 2.18
N THR A 119 -0.19 -8.09 3.46
CA THR A 119 0.23 -6.80 4.04
C THR A 119 1.41 -6.15 3.29
N PRO A 120 2.49 -6.87 2.92
CA PRO A 120 3.55 -6.31 2.10
C PRO A 120 3.09 -5.81 0.72
N LYS A 121 2.11 -6.48 0.10
CA LYS A 121 1.55 -6.09 -1.21
C LYS A 121 0.82 -4.74 -1.11
N PHE A 122 0.01 -4.55 -0.06
CA PHE A 122 -0.65 -3.28 0.22
C PHE A 122 0.34 -2.16 0.53
N ASN A 123 1.33 -2.41 1.41
CA ASN A 123 2.33 -1.42 1.78
C ASN A 123 3.17 -0.97 0.57
N TYR A 124 3.57 -1.92 -0.27
CA TYR A 124 4.27 -1.62 -1.51
C TYR A 124 3.43 -0.73 -2.43
N LEU A 125 2.16 -1.09 -2.66
CA LEU A 125 1.25 -0.31 -3.51
C LEU A 125 1.09 1.13 -2.98
N GLN A 126 0.90 1.29 -1.67
CA GLN A 126 0.80 2.60 -1.04
C GLN A 126 2.08 3.43 -1.25
N ASN A 127 3.25 2.85 -1.00
CA ASN A 127 4.52 3.56 -1.16
C ASN A 127 4.77 4.01 -2.59
N VAL A 128 4.47 3.14 -3.57
CA VAL A 128 4.58 3.49 -4.99
C VAL A 128 3.59 4.59 -5.36
N ALA A 129 2.34 4.50 -4.88
CA ALA A 129 1.32 5.51 -5.13
C ALA A 129 1.75 6.89 -4.58
N LEU A 130 2.22 6.96 -3.34
CA LEU A 130 2.68 8.19 -2.70
C LEU A 130 3.90 8.78 -3.42
N SER A 131 4.87 7.95 -3.81
CA SER A 131 6.05 8.41 -4.55
C SER A 131 5.69 8.99 -5.92
N ARG A 132 4.78 8.34 -6.64
CA ARG A 132 4.29 8.83 -7.95
C ARG A 132 3.49 10.12 -7.79
N LEU A 133 2.67 10.21 -6.74
CA LEU A 133 1.90 11.42 -6.44
C LEU A 133 2.81 12.62 -6.16
N GLU A 134 3.87 12.43 -5.38
CA GLU A 134 4.88 13.47 -5.11
C GLU A 134 5.63 13.89 -6.37
N THR A 135 5.90 12.93 -7.27
CA THR A 135 6.52 13.19 -8.58
C THR A 135 5.61 14.06 -9.45
N LEU A 136 4.31 13.74 -9.52
CA LEU A 136 3.32 14.56 -10.25
C LEU A 136 3.22 15.97 -9.67
N TYR A 137 3.18 16.09 -8.35
CA TYR A 137 3.13 17.39 -7.66
C TYR A 137 4.37 18.24 -7.94
N SER A 138 5.56 17.64 -7.82
CA SER A 138 6.83 18.32 -8.09
C SER A 138 6.93 18.80 -9.54
N ALA A 139 6.52 17.96 -10.49
CA ALA A 139 6.48 18.32 -11.91
C ALA A 139 5.51 19.48 -12.17
N ALA A 140 4.32 19.46 -11.56
CA ALA A 140 3.34 20.55 -11.67
C ALA A 140 3.90 21.89 -11.17
N LEU A 141 4.58 21.88 -10.01
CA LEU A 141 5.20 23.07 -9.46
C LEU A 141 6.35 23.59 -10.35
N GLN A 142 7.15 22.69 -10.91
CA GLN A 142 8.26 23.06 -11.78
C GLN A 142 7.75 23.71 -13.07
N GLU A 143 6.76 23.10 -13.72
CA GLU A 143 6.14 23.61 -14.96
C GLU A 143 5.45 24.96 -14.71
N TYR A 144 4.69 25.09 -13.61
CA TYR A 144 4.11 26.37 -13.19
C TYR A 144 5.16 27.48 -13.08
N LYS A 145 6.28 27.22 -12.39
CA LYS A 145 7.35 28.20 -12.18
C LYS A 145 8.00 28.60 -13.51
N GLN A 146 8.24 27.64 -14.40
CA GLN A 146 8.86 27.87 -15.70
C GLN A 146 7.95 28.71 -16.61
N GLU A 147 6.70 28.30 -16.78
CA GLU A 147 5.75 29.03 -17.62
C GLU A 147 5.42 30.42 -17.07
N LYS A 148 5.35 30.57 -15.74
CA LYS A 148 5.17 31.88 -15.11
C LYS A 148 6.33 32.82 -15.42
N LYS A 149 7.57 32.33 -15.37
CA LYS A 149 8.76 33.12 -15.71
C LYS A 149 8.80 33.47 -17.20
N ALA A 150 8.35 32.57 -18.06
CA ALA A 150 8.30 32.78 -19.51
C ALA A 150 7.11 33.64 -19.98
N GLY A 151 6.12 33.92 -19.11
CA GLY A 151 4.91 34.66 -19.47
C GLY A 151 3.90 33.85 -20.29
N THR A 152 4.08 32.53 -20.39
CA THR A 152 3.23 31.61 -21.18
C THR A 152 2.24 30.82 -20.33
N LEU A 153 2.20 31.08 -19.02
CA LEU A 153 1.40 30.32 -18.06
C LEU A 153 -0.10 30.32 -18.40
N ASN A 154 -0.62 29.13 -18.68
CA ASN A 154 -2.05 28.87 -18.69
C ASN A 154 -2.42 27.99 -17.49
N ARG A 155 -2.89 28.63 -16.41
CA ARG A 155 -3.23 27.94 -15.15
C ARG A 155 -4.29 26.85 -15.33
N SER A 156 -5.26 27.08 -16.21
CA SER A 156 -6.35 26.13 -16.44
C SER A 156 -5.86 24.87 -17.14
N VAL A 157 -5.05 25.03 -18.19
CA VAL A 157 -4.46 23.91 -18.93
C VAL A 157 -3.50 23.11 -18.05
N LEU A 158 -2.65 23.82 -17.28
CA LEU A 158 -1.74 23.17 -16.34
C LEU A 158 -2.50 22.38 -15.26
N ALA A 159 -3.54 22.97 -14.69
CA ALA A 159 -4.38 22.29 -13.71
C ALA A 159 -5.08 21.07 -14.32
N GLU A 160 -5.65 21.20 -15.51
CA GLU A 160 -6.31 20.09 -16.22
C GLU A 160 -5.34 18.92 -16.46
N LYS A 161 -4.13 19.21 -16.94
CA LYS A 161 -3.08 18.22 -17.18
C LYS A 161 -2.77 17.38 -15.93
N TYR A 162 -2.50 18.04 -14.81
CA TYR A 162 -2.11 17.34 -13.57
C TYR A 162 -3.29 16.73 -12.80
N ILE A 163 -4.51 17.27 -12.95
CA ILE A 163 -5.73 16.60 -12.47
C ILE A 163 -5.97 15.29 -13.23
N GLN A 164 -5.79 15.29 -14.55
CA GLN A 164 -5.90 14.06 -15.35
C GLN A 164 -4.81 13.06 -14.98
N ALA A 165 -3.56 13.50 -14.78
CA ALA A 165 -2.48 12.64 -14.31
C ALA A 165 -2.78 12.00 -12.94
N GLY A 166 -3.26 12.78 -11.98
CA GLY A 166 -3.65 12.29 -10.66
C GLY A 166 -4.82 11.30 -10.74
N THR A 167 -5.83 11.59 -11.55
CA THR A 167 -6.99 10.70 -11.77
C THR A 167 -6.58 9.37 -12.39
N LEU A 168 -5.66 9.40 -13.35
CA LEU A 168 -5.15 8.21 -14.02
C LEU A 168 -4.35 7.32 -13.06
N LEU A 169 -3.47 7.94 -12.26
CA LEU A 169 -2.71 7.25 -11.22
C LEU A 169 -3.65 6.63 -10.19
N GLU A 170 -4.62 7.40 -9.68
CA GLU A 170 -5.58 6.94 -8.68
C GLU A 170 -6.41 5.76 -9.19
N THR A 171 -6.93 5.84 -10.42
CA THR A 171 -7.71 4.75 -11.03
C THR A 171 -6.90 3.45 -11.11
N SER A 172 -5.62 3.56 -11.48
CA SER A 172 -4.74 2.40 -11.59
C SER A 172 -4.40 1.82 -10.20
N VAL A 173 -4.17 2.68 -9.20
CA VAL A 173 -3.96 2.25 -7.80
C VAL A 173 -5.22 1.60 -7.24
N ASP A 174 -6.40 2.18 -7.46
CA ASP A 174 -7.71 1.62 -7.07
C ASP A 174 -7.86 0.20 -7.64
N SER A 175 -7.62 0.04 -8.95
CA SER A 175 -7.69 -1.27 -9.62
C SER A 175 -6.77 -2.30 -8.96
N GLN A 176 -5.51 -1.93 -8.70
CA GLN A 176 -4.55 -2.84 -8.07
C GLN A 176 -4.93 -3.16 -6.61
N PHE A 177 -5.37 -2.16 -5.85
CA PHE A 177 -5.80 -2.33 -4.46
C PHE A 177 -6.96 -3.33 -4.37
N TYR A 178 -8.01 -3.12 -5.17
CA TYR A 178 -9.17 -4.00 -5.17
C TYR A 178 -8.83 -5.40 -5.70
N SER A 179 -7.90 -5.53 -6.65
CA SER A 179 -7.38 -6.83 -7.06
C SER A 179 -6.70 -7.59 -5.91
N ILE A 180 -5.82 -6.92 -5.15
CA ILE A 180 -5.14 -7.52 -3.99
C ILE A 180 -6.15 -7.88 -2.90
N LEU A 181 -7.11 -6.99 -2.64
CA LEU A 181 -8.16 -7.19 -1.65
C LEU A 181 -9.06 -8.39 -1.98
N ASN A 182 -9.46 -8.52 -3.24
CA ASN A 182 -10.27 -9.64 -3.72
C ASN A 182 -9.52 -10.97 -3.66
N ALA A 183 -8.22 -10.97 -3.95
CA ALA A 183 -7.37 -12.15 -3.79
C ALA A 183 -7.28 -12.57 -2.31
N MET A 184 -7.01 -11.64 -1.39
CA MET A 184 -7.01 -11.90 0.05
C MET A 184 -8.35 -12.44 0.54
N GLN A 185 -9.46 -11.85 0.08
CA GLN A 185 -10.80 -12.32 0.44
C GLN A 185 -11.04 -13.76 -0.06
N SER A 186 -10.65 -14.06 -1.30
CA SER A 186 -10.81 -15.39 -1.89
C SER A 186 -10.04 -16.44 -1.10
N GLU A 187 -8.82 -16.11 -0.66
CA GLU A 187 -7.98 -16.99 0.13
C GLU A 187 -8.49 -17.21 1.56
N LEU A 188 -9.03 -16.17 2.20
CA LEU A 188 -9.72 -16.29 3.49
C LEU A 188 -10.91 -17.27 3.36
N VAL A 189 -11.73 -17.12 2.32
CA VAL A 189 -12.88 -18.01 2.08
C VAL A 189 -12.43 -19.45 1.82
N ALA A 190 -11.39 -19.64 1.01
CA ALA A 190 -10.85 -20.96 0.69
C ALA A 190 -10.31 -21.71 1.93
N ASN A 191 -9.82 -20.97 2.93
CA ASN A 191 -9.31 -21.51 4.19
C ASN A 191 -10.34 -21.48 5.33
N HIS A 192 -11.62 -21.23 5.03
CA HIS A 192 -12.70 -21.13 6.02
C HIS A 192 -12.46 -20.08 7.13
N GLN A 193 -11.75 -19.01 6.80
CA GLN A 193 -11.41 -17.92 7.72
C GLN A 193 -12.42 -16.76 7.67
N PRO A 194 -12.58 -15.98 8.75
CA PRO A 194 -13.42 -14.79 8.76
C PRO A 194 -12.97 -13.71 7.76
N THR A 195 -13.94 -13.08 7.08
CA THR A 195 -13.67 -12.06 6.04
C THR A 195 -13.87 -10.62 6.53
N ALA A 196 -14.22 -10.39 7.80
CA ALA A 196 -14.49 -9.05 8.33
C ALA A 196 -13.32 -8.07 8.14
N ILE A 197 -12.08 -8.58 8.15
CA ILE A 197 -10.86 -7.79 7.90
C ILE A 197 -10.84 -7.13 6.52
N VAL A 198 -11.50 -7.71 5.51
CA VAL A 198 -11.60 -7.17 4.15
C VAL A 198 -12.30 -5.81 4.17
N ALA A 199 -13.40 -5.69 4.93
CA ALA A 199 -14.15 -4.45 5.06
C ALA A 199 -13.34 -3.39 5.82
N VAL A 200 -12.58 -3.78 6.85
CA VAL A 200 -11.69 -2.88 7.59
C VAL A 200 -10.63 -2.31 6.66
N LYS A 201 -9.88 -3.15 5.93
CA LYS A 201 -8.84 -2.70 4.99
C LYS A 201 -9.40 -1.81 3.88
N LYS A 202 -10.58 -2.13 3.34
CA LYS A 202 -11.27 -1.27 2.37
C LYS A 202 -11.56 0.12 2.94
N ASN A 203 -12.10 0.19 4.15
CA ASN A 203 -12.43 1.46 4.78
C ASN A 203 -11.18 2.30 5.10
N GLU A 204 -10.10 1.65 5.57
CA GLU A 204 -8.81 2.30 5.80
C GLU A 204 -8.26 2.91 4.51
N TYR A 205 -8.32 2.17 3.41
CA TYR A 205 -7.89 2.62 2.10
C TYR A 205 -8.67 3.85 1.62
N GLU A 206 -10.01 3.78 1.62
CA GLU A 206 -10.84 4.89 1.15
C GLU A 206 -10.67 6.15 2.02
N LYS A 207 -10.49 5.96 3.34
CA LYS A 207 -10.18 7.05 4.27
C LYS A 207 -8.83 7.69 3.97
N ALA A 208 -7.78 6.87 3.77
CA ALA A 208 -6.45 7.36 3.41
C ALA A 208 -6.48 8.13 2.08
N LYS A 209 -7.10 7.56 1.04
CA LYS A 209 -7.29 8.20 -0.26
C LYS A 209 -7.98 9.57 -0.15
N SER A 210 -9.06 9.64 0.63
CA SER A 210 -9.75 10.91 0.86
C SER A 210 -8.90 11.93 1.61
N ALA A 211 -8.12 11.50 2.61
CA ALA A 211 -7.24 12.38 3.37
C ALA A 211 -6.13 12.98 2.49
N GLU A 212 -5.50 12.16 1.66
CA GLU A 212 -4.45 12.60 0.72
C GLU A 212 -4.96 13.62 -0.30
N ARG A 213 -6.16 13.39 -0.88
CA ARG A 213 -6.81 14.37 -1.77
C ARG A 213 -7.00 15.73 -1.09
N LEU A 214 -7.47 15.74 0.15
CA LEU A 214 -7.65 16.97 0.92
C LEU A 214 -6.32 17.67 1.18
N GLN A 215 -5.27 16.91 1.52
CA GLN A 215 -3.94 17.45 1.76
C GLN A 215 -3.34 18.09 0.50
N LEU A 216 -3.47 17.45 -0.67
CA LEU A 216 -3.01 18.02 -1.93
C LEU A 216 -3.76 19.28 -2.33
N LEU A 217 -5.09 19.29 -2.18
CA LEU A 217 -5.89 20.49 -2.42
C LEU A 217 -5.53 21.63 -1.47
N ALA A 218 -5.14 21.33 -0.23
CA ALA A 218 -4.65 22.35 0.70
C ALA A 218 -3.28 22.90 0.25
N LYS A 219 -2.34 22.02 -0.14
CA LYS A 219 -1.02 22.42 -0.67
C LYS A 219 -1.13 23.29 -1.92
N ALA A 220 -2.06 22.98 -2.84
CA ALA A 220 -2.25 23.71 -4.08
C ALA A 220 -2.81 25.15 -3.92
N ARG A 221 -3.32 25.51 -2.74
CA ARG A 221 -3.83 26.87 -2.45
C ARG A 221 -2.78 27.81 -1.85
N GLN A 222 -1.62 27.28 -1.48
CA GLN A 222 -0.50 28.04 -0.89
C GLN A 222 0.43 28.56 -1.99
#